data_AF-A0A1M7MG71-F1
#
_entry.id   AF-A0A1M7MG71-F1
#
_cell.length_a   1.000
_cell.length_b   1.000
_cell.length_c   1.000
_cell.angle_alpha   90.00
_cell.angle_beta   90.00
_cell.angle_gamma   90.00
#
_symmetry.space_group_name_H-M   'P 1'
#
loop_
_entity.id
_entity.type
_entity.pdbx_description
1 polymer ?
#
loop_
_entity_poly.entity_id
_entity_poly.type
_entity_poly.pdbx_seq_one_letter_code
_entity_poly.pdbx_strand_id
1 'polypeptide(L)'
;MFNRKNITRSLIACILLLTLNSCKKETKKQGVNDVQKKVYASEVIPFFDHWKLILGDGSNVGFANNFENKDFFYTTKENGTDWVVFKAPNAGDTHGTSNNTRTELAQAKKWYPKTANDKLTATLKVMNVSATGDARVAASHAVVVGQIHSADKHENEPLKIFYKKFPGHTKGSVFWHYEINTAGEDNAGRWDFSTAVWGNDFSVVGETANTYPDEPKEGIALGEEFSYEVEVKDGIMKLTFTSKGHETKTFTKNLIESEYTTKKDIPEQTQKLFVPIGQDGVERKDAYTDEGCFFKLGAYNQTNGKSPEVNKNWCSGAETHNGNVGKQYADGNYAEVWFKSASISVSETAVSNEGYFTKND
;
A
#
# COMPACT_ATOMS: atom_id res chain seq x y z
N MET A 1 -41.80 18.44 75.17
CA MET A 1 -41.78 19.77 75.79
C MET A 1 -40.52 20.50 75.36
N PHE A 2 -40.53 21.10 74.18
CA PHE A 2 -39.69 22.25 73.81
C PHE A 2 -40.53 23.08 72.85
N ASN A 3 -40.52 24.38 73.11
CA ASN A 3 -41.58 25.33 72.85
C ASN A 3 -41.02 26.45 71.97
N ARG A 4 -41.75 26.86 70.92
CA ARG A 4 -41.86 28.24 70.39
C ARG A 4 -42.64 28.19 69.06
N LYS A 5 -43.87 28.72 69.06
CA LYS A 5 -44.24 30.11 68.67
C LYS A 5 -44.06 30.34 67.16
N ASN A 6 -44.95 30.93 66.38
CA ASN A 6 -46.27 31.55 66.57
C ASN A 6 -46.67 32.12 65.18
N ILE A 7 -47.94 32.53 65.06
CA ILE A 7 -48.49 33.53 64.10
C ILE A 7 -48.98 32.94 62.75
N THR A 8 -50.27 32.61 62.57
CA THR A 8 -51.50 33.43 62.41
C THR A 8 -51.62 34.16 61.06
N ARG A 9 -52.83 34.05 60.49
CA ARG A 9 -53.50 34.84 59.43
C ARG A 9 -53.45 34.22 58.04
N SER A 10 -54.48 34.27 57.20
CA SER A 10 -55.91 34.60 57.33
C SER A 10 -56.54 34.13 56.01
N LEU A 11 -57.83 33.78 56.06
CA LEU A 11 -58.71 33.63 54.89
C LEU A 11 -58.55 34.80 53.91
N ILE A 12 -58.67 34.52 52.61
CA ILE A 12 -59.65 35.15 51.71
C ILE A 12 -59.79 34.26 50.47
N ALA A 13 -61.04 33.86 50.20
CA ALA A 13 -61.47 33.22 48.98
C ALA A 13 -61.63 34.26 47.87
N CYS A 14 -61.18 33.96 46.66
CA CYS A 14 -61.71 34.57 45.44
C CYS A 14 -61.65 33.57 44.28
N ILE A 15 -62.84 33.36 43.72
CA ILE A 15 -63.22 32.70 42.47
C ILE A 15 -62.30 33.11 41.32
N LEU A 16 -61.95 32.20 40.40
CA LEU A 16 -61.97 32.49 38.95
C LEU A 16 -61.70 31.26 38.05
N LEU A 17 -62.64 31.05 37.13
CA LEU A 17 -62.48 30.70 35.70
C LEU A 17 -61.75 29.42 35.27
N LEU A 18 -62.57 28.47 34.81
CA LEU A 18 -62.24 27.44 33.83
C LEU A 18 -61.69 28.05 32.53
N THR A 19 -60.48 27.67 32.13
CA THR A 19 -60.08 27.61 30.72
C THR A 19 -59.34 26.30 30.44
N LEU A 20 -59.98 25.44 29.65
CA LEU A 20 -59.37 24.26 29.06
C LEU A 20 -58.44 24.72 27.93
N ASN A 21 -57.14 24.78 28.20
CA ASN A 21 -56.14 24.99 27.15
C ASN A 21 -55.70 23.65 26.57
N SER A 22 -56.16 23.42 25.34
CA SER A 22 -55.71 22.37 24.42
C SER A 22 -54.25 22.62 24.04
N CYS A 23 -53.31 21.86 24.62
CA CYS A 23 -51.95 21.78 24.10
C CYS A 23 -51.91 20.79 22.93
N LYS A 24 -51.94 21.33 21.70
CA LYS A 24 -51.41 20.65 20.52
C LYS A 24 -49.96 20.23 20.81
N LYS A 25 -49.68 18.93 20.76
CA LYS A 25 -48.30 18.44 20.61
C LYS A 25 -47.78 18.93 19.26
N GLU A 26 -46.97 19.98 19.28
CA GLU A 26 -46.07 20.25 18.17
C GLU A 26 -45.06 19.09 18.10
N THR A 27 -45.22 18.26 17.08
CA THR A 27 -44.17 17.36 16.62
C THR A 27 -43.00 18.24 16.20
N LYS A 28 -41.97 18.31 17.05
CA LYS A 28 -40.65 18.78 16.63
C LYS A 28 -40.28 17.98 15.39
N LYS A 29 -40.15 18.67 14.24
CA LYS A 29 -39.46 18.11 13.09
C LYS A 29 -38.08 17.71 13.57
N GLN A 30 -37.89 16.40 13.68
CA GLN A 30 -36.59 15.78 13.83
C GLN A 30 -35.74 16.37 12.71
N GLY A 31 -34.64 17.03 13.07
CA GLY A 31 -33.66 17.48 12.10
C GLY A 31 -33.34 16.29 11.21
N VAL A 32 -33.39 16.52 9.90
CA VAL A 32 -32.84 15.58 8.93
C VAL A 32 -31.42 15.33 9.42
N ASN A 33 -31.16 14.15 9.96
CA ASN A 33 -29.79 13.68 10.13
C ASN A 33 -29.21 13.79 8.73
N ASP A 34 -28.28 14.72 8.54
CA ASP A 34 -27.48 14.83 7.33
C ASP A 34 -26.72 13.51 7.26
N VAL A 35 -27.29 12.54 6.54
CA VAL A 35 -26.66 11.25 6.30
C VAL A 35 -25.45 11.59 5.48
N GLN A 36 -24.30 11.68 6.15
CA GLN A 36 -23.03 12.01 5.53
C GLN A 36 -22.89 11.13 4.30
N LYS A 37 -22.97 11.74 3.11
CA LYS A 37 -23.02 11.01 1.85
C LYS A 37 -21.77 10.13 1.79
N LYS A 38 -21.97 8.82 1.67
CA LYS A 38 -20.87 7.87 1.48
C LYS A 38 -20.12 8.26 0.21
N VAL A 39 -18.81 8.49 0.33
CA VAL A 39 -17.91 8.79 -0.78
C VAL A 39 -17.16 7.51 -1.11
N TYR A 40 -17.28 7.01 -2.33
CA TYR A 40 -16.52 5.83 -2.75
C TYR A 40 -15.15 6.20 -3.30
N ALA A 41 -14.23 5.24 -3.29
CA ALA A 41 -12.89 5.44 -3.83
C ALA A 41 -12.92 5.91 -5.31
N SER A 42 -13.88 5.40 -6.09
CA SER A 42 -14.12 5.81 -7.48
C SER A 42 -14.62 7.25 -7.66
N GLU A 43 -15.16 7.89 -6.61
CA GLU A 43 -15.48 9.32 -6.62
C GLU A 43 -14.24 10.18 -6.29
N VAL A 44 -13.26 9.64 -5.56
CA VAL A 44 -12.01 10.33 -5.21
C VAL A 44 -10.98 10.21 -6.35
N ILE A 45 -10.80 9.00 -6.88
CA ILE A 45 -9.86 8.69 -7.96
C ILE A 45 -10.63 8.01 -9.11
N PRO A 46 -11.06 8.75 -10.15
CA PRO A 46 -11.96 8.24 -11.17
C PRO A 46 -11.22 7.43 -12.26
N PHE A 47 -10.55 6.34 -11.87
CA PHE A 47 -9.76 5.48 -12.78
C PHE A 47 -10.04 3.98 -12.66
N PHE A 48 -10.95 3.56 -11.78
CA PHE A 48 -11.13 2.15 -11.37
C PHE A 48 -11.62 1.23 -12.50
N ASP A 49 -12.18 1.78 -13.58
CA ASP A 49 -12.54 1.01 -14.78
C ASP A 49 -11.33 0.32 -15.46
N HIS A 50 -10.11 0.72 -15.08
CA HIS A 50 -8.87 0.11 -15.54
C HIS A 50 -8.28 -0.92 -14.57
N TRP A 51 -8.91 -1.20 -13.42
CA TRP A 51 -8.28 -1.91 -12.32
C TRP A 51 -9.17 -3.00 -11.72
N LYS A 52 -8.58 -4.16 -11.44
CA LYS A 52 -9.16 -5.19 -10.56
C LYS A 52 -8.53 -5.08 -9.17
N LEU A 53 -9.29 -5.37 -8.11
CA LEU A 53 -8.87 -5.24 -6.71
C LEU A 53 -8.84 -6.61 -6.01
N ILE A 54 -7.72 -6.91 -5.35
CA ILE A 54 -7.59 -7.97 -4.35
C ILE A 54 -7.49 -7.34 -2.96
N LEU A 55 -8.11 -7.95 -1.95
CA LEU A 55 -8.06 -7.52 -0.55
C LEU A 55 -7.09 -8.35 0.29
N GLY A 56 -6.76 -7.83 1.47
CA GLY A 56 -5.84 -8.48 2.42
C GLY A 56 -6.36 -9.78 3.04
N ASP A 57 -7.63 -10.12 2.85
CA ASP A 57 -8.22 -11.43 3.16
C ASP A 57 -8.31 -12.34 1.92
N GLY A 58 -7.60 -12.02 0.85
CA GLY A 58 -7.60 -12.78 -0.40
C GLY A 58 -8.84 -12.58 -1.27
N SER A 59 -9.86 -11.84 -0.81
CA SER A 59 -11.07 -11.61 -1.60
C SER A 59 -10.74 -10.92 -2.93
N ASN A 60 -11.22 -11.52 -4.02
CA ASN A 60 -11.19 -10.91 -5.34
C ASN A 60 -12.46 -10.11 -5.59
N VAL A 61 -12.31 -8.79 -5.68
CA VAL A 61 -13.42 -7.85 -5.89
C VAL A 61 -13.68 -7.61 -7.38
N GLY A 62 -12.69 -7.84 -8.25
CA GLY A 62 -12.75 -7.38 -9.64
C GLY A 62 -12.77 -5.85 -9.71
N PHE A 63 -13.59 -5.28 -10.59
CA PHE A 63 -13.71 -3.82 -10.74
C PHE A 63 -14.39 -3.18 -9.52
N ALA A 64 -13.64 -2.36 -8.77
CA ALA A 64 -14.04 -1.83 -7.47
C ALA A 64 -14.80 -0.49 -7.52
N ASN A 65 -15.57 -0.24 -8.59
CA ASN A 65 -16.42 0.95 -8.69
C ASN A 65 -17.54 0.90 -7.64
N ASN A 66 -17.73 1.99 -6.90
CA ASN A 66 -18.73 2.07 -5.83
C ASN A 66 -18.60 0.97 -4.75
N PHE A 67 -17.38 0.47 -4.55
CA PHE A 67 -17.07 -0.59 -3.58
C PHE A 67 -16.40 -0.01 -2.33
N GLU A 68 -16.64 -0.67 -1.19
CA GLU A 68 -15.95 -0.39 0.07
C GLU A 68 -15.89 -1.67 0.92
N ASN A 69 -14.74 -1.88 1.55
CA ASN A 69 -14.54 -2.77 2.68
C ASN A 69 -13.83 -1.98 3.79
N LYS A 70 -14.47 -1.82 4.96
CA LYS A 70 -13.95 -1.00 6.06
C LYS A 70 -12.67 -1.54 6.71
N ASP A 71 -12.32 -2.80 6.50
CA ASP A 71 -11.10 -3.40 7.04
C ASP A 71 -9.91 -3.26 6.09
N PHE A 72 -10.17 -3.19 4.78
CA PHE A 72 -9.11 -3.25 3.76
C PHE A 72 -9.08 -2.06 2.80
N PHE A 73 -10.23 -1.61 2.30
CA PHE A 73 -10.33 -0.67 1.20
C PHE A 73 -11.51 0.30 1.36
N TYR A 74 -11.26 1.54 1.75
CA TYR A 74 -12.30 2.52 2.04
C TYR A 74 -11.83 3.95 1.82
N THR A 75 -12.73 4.92 1.98
CA THR A 75 -12.39 6.34 1.96
C THR A 75 -12.38 6.93 3.37
N THR A 76 -11.50 7.90 3.59
CA THR A 76 -11.46 8.70 4.81
C THR A 76 -11.23 10.17 4.48
N LYS A 77 -11.59 11.06 5.41
CA LYS A 77 -11.41 12.51 5.26
C LYS A 77 -10.46 13.02 6.32
N GLU A 78 -9.40 13.68 5.90
CA GLU A 78 -8.44 14.34 6.78
C GLU A 78 -8.20 15.76 6.28
N ASN A 79 -8.35 16.75 7.18
CA ASN A 79 -8.13 18.17 6.87
C ASN A 79 -8.90 18.65 5.61
N GLY A 80 -10.12 18.14 5.42
CA GLY A 80 -10.98 18.46 4.27
C GLY A 80 -10.61 17.75 2.97
N THR A 81 -9.56 16.93 2.95
CA THR A 81 -9.15 16.12 1.79
C THR A 81 -9.66 14.69 1.95
N ASP A 82 -10.31 14.16 0.91
CA ASP A 82 -10.69 12.75 0.83
C ASP A 82 -9.49 11.90 0.37
N TRP A 83 -9.30 10.74 1.00
CA TRP A 83 -8.22 9.79 0.76
C TRP A 83 -8.78 8.39 0.51
N VAL A 84 -8.18 7.65 -0.40
CA VAL A 84 -8.44 6.22 -0.62
C VAL A 84 -7.45 5.41 0.21
N VAL A 85 -7.95 4.59 1.13
CA VAL A 85 -7.18 3.81 2.08
C VAL A 85 -7.03 2.37 1.61
N PHE A 86 -5.80 1.87 1.64
CA PHE A 86 -5.46 0.46 1.44
C PHE A 86 -4.78 -0.08 2.70
N LYS A 87 -5.32 -1.15 3.29
CA LYS A 87 -4.73 -1.83 4.47
C LYS A 87 -4.44 -3.29 4.16
N ALA A 88 -3.29 -3.78 4.60
CA ALA A 88 -2.92 -5.18 4.45
C ALA A 88 -2.24 -5.70 5.74
N PRO A 89 -2.77 -6.75 6.40
CA PRO A 89 -2.14 -7.34 7.59
C PRO A 89 -0.80 -8.02 7.25
N ASN A 90 0.00 -8.39 8.25
CA ASN A 90 1.20 -9.21 8.03
C ASN A 90 0.85 -10.62 7.52
N ALA A 91 -0.28 -11.15 7.97
CA ALA A 91 -0.87 -12.38 7.46
C ALA A 91 -2.38 -12.23 7.31
N GLY A 92 -2.83 -12.41 6.09
CA GLY A 92 -4.20 -12.80 5.74
C GLY A 92 -4.11 -13.89 4.68
N ASP A 93 -5.02 -13.90 3.72
CA ASP A 93 -4.92 -14.81 2.59
C ASP A 93 -4.10 -14.16 1.46
N THR A 94 -3.15 -14.93 0.92
CA THR A 94 -2.26 -14.49 -0.14
C THR A 94 -2.82 -14.86 -1.51
N HIS A 95 -2.44 -14.10 -2.54
CA HIS A 95 -2.92 -14.30 -3.91
C HIS A 95 -1.81 -14.85 -4.82
N GLY A 96 -2.16 -15.76 -5.72
CA GLY A 96 -1.23 -16.42 -6.62
C GLY A 96 -0.12 -17.17 -5.87
N THR A 97 1.13 -16.97 -6.30
CA THR A 97 2.34 -17.61 -5.72
C THR A 97 3.01 -16.79 -4.62
N SER A 98 2.45 -15.63 -4.27
CA SER A 98 3.06 -14.73 -3.29
C SER A 98 2.91 -15.24 -1.86
N ASN A 99 3.89 -14.89 -1.03
CA ASN A 99 3.91 -15.17 0.40
C ASN A 99 3.43 -13.99 1.26
N ASN A 100 3.05 -12.90 0.62
CA ASN A 100 2.81 -11.61 1.23
C ASN A 100 1.39 -11.14 0.93
N THR A 101 0.73 -10.60 1.95
CA THR A 101 -0.64 -10.11 1.87
C THR A 101 -0.69 -8.74 1.21
N ARG A 102 -1.77 -8.46 0.48
CA ARG A 102 -1.97 -7.19 -0.23
C ARG A 102 -3.42 -6.75 -0.21
N THR A 103 -3.63 -5.45 -0.14
CA THR A 103 -4.84 -4.82 -0.68
C THR A 103 -4.37 -3.93 -1.81
N GLU A 104 -4.57 -4.37 -3.04
CA GLU A 104 -3.84 -3.83 -4.18
C GLU A 104 -4.65 -3.93 -5.47
N LEU A 105 -4.59 -2.85 -6.26
CA LEU A 105 -5.12 -2.78 -7.61
C LEU A 105 -4.13 -3.40 -8.60
N ALA A 106 -4.65 -4.14 -9.56
CA ALA A 106 -3.93 -4.67 -10.72
C ALA A 106 -4.60 -4.18 -12.02
N GLN A 107 -3.82 -3.59 -12.92
CA GLN A 107 -4.34 -3.03 -14.17
C GLN A 107 -4.95 -4.17 -15.03
N ALA A 108 -6.17 -3.96 -15.50
CA ALA A 108 -6.96 -4.95 -16.24
C ALA A 108 -6.41 -5.27 -17.64
N LYS A 109 -5.57 -4.37 -18.17
CA LYS A 109 -4.84 -4.53 -19.42
C LYS A 109 -3.35 -4.66 -19.18
N LYS A 110 -2.67 -5.33 -20.09
CA LYS A 110 -1.21 -5.42 -20.15
C LYS A 110 -0.68 -4.76 -21.42
N TRP A 111 0.55 -4.29 -21.37
CA TRP A 111 1.26 -3.58 -22.42
C TRP A 111 2.70 -4.13 -22.53
N TYR A 112 3.33 -3.96 -23.68
CA TYR A 112 4.66 -4.53 -23.92
C TYR A 112 5.71 -3.42 -23.91
N PRO A 113 6.82 -3.53 -23.14
CA PRO A 113 7.76 -2.42 -22.97
C PRO A 113 8.19 -1.76 -24.28
N LYS A 114 8.51 -2.56 -25.31
CA LYS A 114 8.99 -2.09 -26.62
C LYS A 114 8.05 -1.13 -27.34
N THR A 115 6.74 -1.28 -27.17
CA THR A 115 5.70 -0.46 -27.84
C THR A 115 4.84 0.31 -26.84
N ALA A 116 5.27 0.36 -25.58
CA ALA A 116 4.57 1.05 -24.52
C ALA A 116 4.60 2.57 -24.72
N ASN A 117 3.54 3.20 -24.25
CA ASN A 117 3.46 4.64 -23.99
C ASN A 117 2.52 4.80 -22.79
N ASP A 118 2.89 4.10 -21.72
CA ASP A 118 2.06 3.85 -20.56
C ASP A 118 2.61 4.61 -19.36
N LYS A 119 1.71 5.18 -18.57
CA LYS A 119 2.11 6.04 -17.46
C LYS A 119 1.19 5.85 -16.26
N LEU A 120 1.79 5.70 -15.08
CA LEU A 120 1.11 5.71 -13.79
C LEU A 120 1.64 6.89 -12.98
N THR A 121 0.74 7.71 -12.42
CA THR A 121 1.10 8.70 -11.41
C THR A 121 0.32 8.45 -10.13
N ALA A 122 0.93 8.74 -8.98
CA ALA A 122 0.25 8.69 -7.70
C ALA A 122 0.80 9.74 -6.74
N THR A 123 -0.08 10.27 -5.89
CA THR A 123 0.28 11.03 -4.68
C THR A 123 -0.31 10.33 -3.48
N LEU A 124 0.53 9.98 -2.51
CA LEU A 124 0.15 9.16 -1.38
C LEU A 124 0.89 9.56 -0.11
N LYS A 125 0.49 8.96 1.00
CA LYS A 125 1.23 8.93 2.26
C LYS A 125 1.11 7.55 2.87
N VAL A 126 2.19 7.05 3.48
CA VAL A 126 2.16 5.80 4.24
C VAL A 126 1.78 6.13 5.67
N MET A 127 0.74 5.48 6.19
CA MET A 127 0.20 5.75 7.53
C MET A 127 0.67 4.73 8.56
N ASN A 128 0.93 3.50 8.13
CA ASN A 128 1.51 2.47 8.99
C ASN A 128 2.36 1.49 8.17
N VAL A 129 3.41 0.99 8.81
CA VAL A 129 4.10 -0.25 8.43
C VAL A 129 4.14 -1.15 9.66
N SER A 130 4.42 -2.44 9.45
CA SER A 130 4.38 -3.42 10.52
C SER A 130 5.24 -3.04 11.73
N ALA A 131 4.66 -3.13 12.93
CA ALA A 131 5.35 -2.84 14.18
C ALA A 131 6.39 -3.91 14.56
N THR A 132 6.23 -5.14 14.08
CA THR A 132 7.12 -6.27 14.39
C THR A 132 7.76 -6.85 13.13
N GLY A 133 8.84 -7.61 13.33
CA GLY A 133 9.65 -8.21 12.27
C GLY A 133 11.12 -8.21 12.67
N ASP A 134 11.85 -9.25 12.26
CA ASP A 134 13.29 -9.35 12.49
C ASP A 134 13.99 -8.25 11.68
N ALA A 135 14.65 -7.33 12.39
CA ALA A 135 15.31 -6.17 11.78
C ALA A 135 16.47 -6.54 10.87
N ARG A 136 17.03 -7.75 10.99
CA ARG A 136 18.08 -8.27 10.09
C ARG A 136 17.52 -8.65 8.72
N VAL A 137 16.20 -8.80 8.61
CA VAL A 137 15.52 -9.17 7.36
C VAL A 137 15.24 -7.92 6.54
N ALA A 138 15.69 -7.94 5.29
CA ALA A 138 15.64 -6.78 4.41
C ALA A 138 14.20 -6.25 4.17
N ALA A 139 13.22 -7.15 4.02
CA ALA A 139 11.81 -6.83 3.81
C ALA A 139 11.02 -6.38 5.05
N SER A 140 11.56 -6.55 6.25
CA SER A 140 10.84 -6.18 7.48
C SER A 140 10.51 -4.69 7.51
N HIS A 141 9.32 -4.37 8.01
CA HIS A 141 8.78 -3.01 8.14
C HIS A 141 8.65 -2.24 6.83
N ALA A 142 8.51 -2.96 5.71
CA ALA A 142 8.33 -2.38 4.38
C ALA A 142 6.95 -2.67 3.78
N VAL A 143 6.49 -1.75 2.94
CA VAL A 143 5.30 -1.87 2.10
C VAL A 143 5.65 -1.43 0.69
N VAL A 144 5.20 -2.21 -0.31
CA VAL A 144 5.22 -1.80 -1.71
C VAL A 144 3.96 -1.00 -2.02
N VAL A 145 4.13 0.17 -2.64
CA VAL A 145 3.06 1.14 -2.92
C VAL A 145 2.69 1.24 -4.40
N GLY A 146 3.57 0.79 -5.30
CA GLY A 146 3.35 0.79 -6.74
C GLY A 146 4.31 -0.16 -7.44
N GLN A 147 3.87 -0.77 -8.55
CA GLN A 147 4.64 -1.78 -9.26
C GLN A 147 4.43 -1.73 -10.78
N ILE A 148 5.37 -2.30 -11.51
CA ILE A 148 5.14 -2.94 -12.81
C ILE A 148 5.36 -4.43 -12.58
N HIS A 149 4.40 -5.24 -12.99
CA HIS A 149 4.44 -6.70 -12.86
C HIS A 149 4.31 -7.34 -14.24
N SER A 150 5.07 -8.39 -14.52
CA SER A 150 4.90 -9.17 -15.74
C SER A 150 3.70 -10.11 -15.61
N ALA A 151 2.82 -10.14 -16.62
CA ALA A 151 1.72 -11.08 -16.71
C ALA A 151 2.12 -12.42 -17.34
N ASP A 152 3.33 -12.49 -17.90
CA ASP A 152 3.79 -13.57 -18.76
C ASP A 152 5.03 -14.25 -18.15
N LYS A 153 5.33 -15.46 -18.63
CA LYS A 153 6.53 -16.26 -18.30
C LYS A 153 6.82 -16.37 -16.80
N HIS A 154 7.86 -15.68 -16.32
CA HIS A 154 8.35 -15.77 -14.94
C HIS A 154 7.54 -14.95 -13.96
N GLU A 155 6.69 -14.03 -14.46
CA GLU A 155 5.85 -13.16 -13.64
C GLU A 155 6.65 -12.29 -12.65
N ASN A 156 7.90 -11.95 -13.01
CA ASN A 156 8.78 -11.08 -12.22
C ASN A 156 8.35 -9.60 -12.35
N GLU A 157 8.91 -8.75 -11.49
CA GLU A 157 8.55 -7.33 -11.44
C GLU A 157 9.68 -6.41 -11.93
N PRO A 158 9.52 -5.78 -13.12
CA PRO A 158 10.41 -4.70 -13.58
C PRO A 158 10.51 -3.52 -12.61
N LEU A 159 9.50 -3.32 -11.76
CA LEU A 159 9.48 -2.26 -10.78
C LEU A 159 8.67 -2.66 -9.54
N LYS A 160 9.27 -2.43 -8.36
CA LYS A 160 8.53 -2.36 -7.09
C LYS A 160 8.98 -1.12 -6.33
N ILE A 161 8.06 -0.22 -5.98
CA ILE A 161 8.34 1.00 -5.20
C ILE A 161 7.98 0.73 -3.74
N PHE A 162 8.94 0.89 -2.85
CA PHE A 162 8.81 0.59 -1.43
C PHE A 162 8.83 1.86 -0.57
N TYR A 163 8.16 1.75 0.58
CA TYR A 163 8.45 2.53 1.77
C TYR A 163 8.85 1.58 2.90
N LYS A 164 9.92 1.87 3.63
CA LYS A 164 10.38 1.10 4.80
C LYS A 164 10.68 2.02 5.97
N LYS A 165 10.21 1.68 7.16
CA LYS A 165 10.51 2.46 8.36
C LYS A 165 10.69 1.56 9.58
N PHE A 166 11.85 1.63 10.20
CA PHE A 166 12.10 0.88 11.44
C PHE A 166 11.27 1.40 12.62
N PRO A 167 10.93 0.54 13.59
CA PRO A 167 10.31 0.95 14.84
C PRO A 167 11.12 2.03 15.58
N GLY A 168 10.44 2.96 16.23
CA GLY A 168 11.08 4.07 16.97
C GLY A 168 11.59 5.22 16.10
N HIS A 169 11.86 5.01 14.80
CA HIS A 169 12.26 6.11 13.92
C HIS A 169 11.10 7.11 13.73
N THR A 170 11.40 8.35 13.38
CA THR A 170 10.44 9.34 12.88
C THR A 170 10.35 9.28 11.35
N LYS A 171 11.46 8.98 10.68
CA LYS A 171 11.57 8.91 9.21
C LYS A 171 11.82 7.50 8.69
N GLY A 172 11.15 7.17 7.60
CA GLY A 172 11.38 5.97 6.78
C GLY A 172 12.14 6.31 5.50
N SER A 173 12.44 5.28 4.71
CA SER A 173 13.09 5.40 3.40
C SER A 173 12.11 5.05 2.29
N VAL A 174 12.28 5.71 1.14
CA VAL A 174 11.64 5.36 -0.12
C VAL A 174 12.73 4.85 -1.04
N PHE A 175 12.49 3.70 -1.68
CA PHE A 175 13.40 3.08 -2.64
C PHE A 175 12.61 2.27 -3.65
N TRP A 176 13.25 1.84 -4.72
CA TRP A 176 12.61 0.99 -5.72
C TRP A 176 13.51 -0.18 -6.12
N HIS A 177 12.90 -1.29 -6.51
CA HIS A 177 13.59 -2.47 -7.00
C HIS A 177 13.39 -2.64 -8.50
N TYR A 178 14.44 -3.16 -9.14
CA TYR A 178 14.36 -3.88 -10.40
C TYR A 178 14.61 -5.37 -10.13
N GLU A 179 13.68 -6.25 -10.46
CA GLU A 179 13.93 -7.70 -10.45
C GLU A 179 14.34 -8.16 -11.85
N ILE A 180 15.40 -8.97 -11.93
CA ILE A 180 15.86 -9.49 -13.22
C ILE A 180 14.84 -10.44 -13.86
N ASN A 181 14.70 -10.37 -15.18
CA ASN A 181 14.05 -11.42 -15.94
C ASN A 181 15.03 -12.58 -16.20
N THR A 182 15.14 -13.47 -15.21
CA THR A 182 16.13 -14.56 -15.16
C THR A 182 16.21 -15.33 -16.48
N ALA A 183 17.43 -15.57 -16.96
CA ALA A 183 17.66 -16.34 -18.16
C ALA A 183 17.34 -17.83 -17.94
N GLY A 184 16.62 -18.42 -18.89
CA GLY A 184 16.19 -19.82 -18.85
C GLY A 184 14.76 -19.99 -18.34
N GLU A 185 14.34 -21.24 -18.18
CA GLU A 185 12.99 -21.58 -17.70
C GLU A 185 12.90 -21.53 -16.17
N ASP A 186 14.00 -21.75 -15.46
CA ASP A 186 14.06 -21.71 -14.00
C ASP A 186 14.24 -20.27 -13.50
N ASN A 187 13.35 -19.86 -12.59
CA ASN A 187 13.31 -18.54 -11.99
C ASN A 187 13.82 -18.55 -10.53
N ALA A 188 14.32 -19.68 -10.03
CA ALA A 188 14.85 -19.79 -8.68
C ALA A 188 16.04 -18.86 -8.42
N GLY A 189 16.85 -18.60 -9.46
CA GLY A 189 18.04 -17.75 -9.39
C GLY A 189 17.77 -16.23 -9.47
N ARG A 190 16.51 -15.79 -9.55
CA ARG A 190 16.16 -14.36 -9.65
C ARG A 190 16.59 -13.58 -8.41
N TRP A 191 16.79 -12.29 -8.59
CA TRP A 191 17.13 -11.37 -7.51
C TRP A 191 16.69 -9.94 -7.86
N ASP A 192 16.63 -9.11 -6.83
CA ASP A 192 16.34 -7.69 -6.96
C ASP A 192 17.61 -6.85 -6.85
N PHE A 193 17.62 -5.71 -7.53
CA PHE A 193 18.54 -4.62 -7.27
C PHE A 193 17.76 -3.43 -6.69
N SER A 194 18.20 -2.91 -5.55
CA SER A 194 17.50 -1.88 -4.79
C SER A 194 18.18 -0.53 -4.93
N THR A 195 17.43 0.50 -5.33
CA THR A 195 17.92 1.87 -5.51
C THR A 195 17.19 2.83 -4.57
N ALA A 196 17.94 3.50 -3.70
CA ALA A 196 17.40 4.52 -2.79
C ALA A 196 16.87 5.74 -3.55
N VAL A 197 15.71 6.25 -3.12
CA VAL A 197 15.16 7.55 -3.53
C VAL A 197 15.48 8.58 -2.44
N TRP A 198 14.97 8.34 -1.23
CA TRP A 198 15.24 9.14 -0.05
C TRP A 198 15.50 8.22 1.13
N GLY A 199 16.59 8.45 1.86
CA GLY A 199 17.04 7.56 2.94
C GLY A 199 17.86 6.39 2.40
N ASN A 200 17.57 5.19 2.91
CA ASN A 200 18.29 3.97 2.63
C ASN A 200 17.61 3.11 1.55
N ASP A 201 18.37 2.20 0.94
CA ASP A 201 17.82 1.11 0.14
C ASP A 201 17.47 -0.12 1.00
N PHE A 202 17.00 -1.19 0.35
CA PHE A 202 16.57 -2.43 0.97
C PHE A 202 17.65 -3.16 1.78
N SER A 203 18.93 -2.99 1.40
CA SER A 203 20.06 -3.71 1.99
C SER A 203 20.43 -3.24 3.39
N VAL A 204 19.95 -2.07 3.80
CA VAL A 204 20.21 -1.54 5.15
C VAL A 204 19.27 -2.22 6.15
N VAL A 205 19.88 -3.01 7.04
CA VAL A 205 19.23 -3.86 8.05
C VAL A 205 19.84 -3.64 9.43
N GLY A 206 19.16 -4.14 10.45
CA GLY A 206 19.66 -4.19 11.82
C GLY A 206 20.78 -5.21 12.03
N GLU A 207 21.64 -4.97 13.02
CA GLU A 207 22.68 -5.93 13.41
C GLU A 207 22.12 -7.17 14.12
N THR A 208 21.03 -6.97 14.87
CA THR A 208 20.29 -8.02 15.58
C THR A 208 18.80 -7.93 15.24
N ALA A 209 18.02 -8.92 15.64
CA ALA A 209 16.59 -8.93 15.35
C ALA A 209 15.82 -7.71 15.89
N ASN A 210 16.34 -7.04 16.93
CA ASN A 210 15.67 -5.92 17.60
C ASN A 210 16.57 -4.67 17.75
N THR A 211 17.65 -4.57 16.98
CA THR A 211 18.46 -3.35 16.89
C THR A 211 18.34 -2.78 15.50
N TYR A 212 18.08 -1.48 15.40
CA TYR A 212 17.82 -0.81 14.13
C TYR A 212 19.02 0.04 13.72
N PRO A 213 19.26 0.22 12.40
CA PRO A 213 20.28 1.13 11.91
C PRO A 213 19.93 2.59 12.23
N ASP A 214 20.86 3.51 12.01
CA ASP A 214 20.60 4.93 12.18
C ASP A 214 19.42 5.43 11.33
N GLU A 215 18.67 6.39 11.86
CA GLU A 215 17.54 6.99 11.16
C GLU A 215 17.98 7.72 9.88
N PRO A 216 17.32 7.48 8.73
CA PRO A 216 17.65 8.16 7.48
C PRO A 216 17.31 9.65 7.55
N LYS A 217 18.33 10.51 7.53
CA LYS A 217 18.18 11.98 7.64
C LYS A 217 17.25 12.58 6.57
N GLU A 218 17.41 12.11 5.33
CA GLU A 218 16.65 12.56 4.16
C GLU A 218 15.30 11.83 4.00
N GLY A 219 14.95 10.94 4.93
CA GLY A 219 13.78 10.07 4.85
C GLY A 219 12.43 10.77 4.97
N ILE A 220 11.36 10.02 4.69
CA ILE A 220 9.96 10.44 4.68
C ILE A 220 9.23 9.92 5.91
N ALA A 221 8.54 10.78 6.66
CA ALA A 221 7.79 10.37 7.85
C ALA A 221 6.49 9.61 7.50
N LEU A 222 5.94 8.86 8.45
CA LEU A 222 4.56 8.38 8.31
C LEU A 222 3.61 9.58 8.26
N GLY A 223 2.63 9.54 7.37
CA GLY A 223 1.69 10.62 7.12
C GLY A 223 2.22 11.77 6.25
N GLU A 224 3.48 11.73 5.84
CA GLU A 224 4.07 12.70 4.92
C GLU A 224 3.74 12.35 3.46
N GLU A 225 3.31 13.36 2.68
CA GLU A 225 2.95 13.17 1.27
C GLU A 225 4.21 13.03 0.41
N PHE A 226 4.20 12.05 -0.48
CA PHE A 226 5.10 12.00 -1.62
C PHE A 226 4.36 11.51 -2.88
N SER A 227 4.94 11.82 -4.03
CA SER A 227 4.41 11.42 -5.32
C SER A 227 5.44 10.62 -6.09
N TYR A 228 4.95 9.70 -6.91
CA TYR A 228 5.75 9.03 -7.92
C TYR A 228 5.06 9.09 -9.28
N GLU A 229 5.90 9.09 -10.31
CA GLU A 229 5.53 8.92 -11.71
C GLU A 229 6.36 7.78 -12.29
N VAL A 230 5.67 6.85 -12.94
CA VAL A 230 6.25 5.74 -13.69
C VAL A 230 5.79 5.90 -15.13
N GLU A 231 6.71 6.22 -16.02
CA GLU A 231 6.47 6.31 -17.47
C GLU A 231 7.28 5.22 -18.15
N VAL A 232 6.63 4.38 -18.97
CA VAL A 232 7.33 3.43 -19.84
C VAL A 232 7.00 3.78 -21.28
N LYS A 233 8.05 4.17 -22.00
CA LYS A 233 7.94 4.58 -23.40
C LYS A 233 9.10 4.04 -24.21
N ASP A 234 8.80 3.41 -25.34
CA ASP A 234 9.78 2.88 -26.28
C ASP A 234 10.83 1.96 -25.60
N GLY A 235 10.38 1.14 -24.65
CA GLY A 235 11.22 0.21 -23.89
C GLY A 235 11.95 0.81 -22.69
N ILE A 236 11.85 2.12 -22.47
CA ILE A 236 12.56 2.80 -21.39
C ILE A 236 11.58 3.16 -20.27
N MET A 237 11.88 2.69 -19.06
CA MET A 237 11.20 3.12 -17.84
C MET A 237 11.87 4.36 -17.27
N LYS A 238 11.09 5.42 -17.08
CA LYS A 238 11.48 6.64 -16.38
C LYS A 238 10.68 6.77 -15.09
N LEU A 239 11.40 6.97 -13.99
CA LEU A 239 10.82 7.20 -12.68
C LEU A 239 11.07 8.64 -12.25
N THR A 240 10.06 9.28 -11.68
CA THR A 240 10.21 10.60 -11.02
C THR A 240 9.56 10.55 -9.66
N PHE A 241 10.28 10.95 -8.62
CA PHE A 241 9.80 11.03 -7.25
C PHE A 241 9.88 12.46 -6.76
N THR A 242 8.78 12.95 -6.18
CA THR A 242 8.71 14.30 -5.60
C THR A 242 8.09 14.27 -4.21
N SER A 243 8.61 15.10 -3.31
CA SER A 243 7.98 15.37 -2.00
C SER A 243 8.35 16.78 -1.56
N LYS A 244 7.43 17.46 -0.85
CA LYS A 244 7.63 18.85 -0.47
C LYS A 244 8.78 18.97 0.53
N GLY A 245 9.80 19.74 0.18
CA GLY A 245 10.99 19.92 1.04
C GLY A 245 12.05 18.84 0.84
N HIS A 246 11.83 17.89 -0.07
CA HIS A 246 12.79 16.88 -0.48
C HIS A 246 13.28 17.15 -1.91
N GLU A 247 14.51 16.75 -2.20
CA GLU A 247 15.06 16.82 -3.55
C GLU A 247 14.26 15.90 -4.49
N THR A 248 13.81 16.41 -5.65
CA THR A 248 13.23 15.57 -6.71
C THR A 248 14.26 14.58 -7.23
N LYS A 249 13.92 13.30 -7.27
CA LYS A 249 14.79 12.24 -7.80
C LYS A 249 14.22 11.67 -9.09
N THR A 250 15.08 11.43 -10.07
CA THR A 250 14.70 10.82 -11.35
C THR A 250 15.62 9.67 -11.70
N PHE A 251 15.05 8.60 -12.27
CA PHE A 251 15.80 7.41 -12.69
C PHE A 251 15.35 6.96 -14.08
N THR A 252 16.24 6.27 -14.77
CA THR A 252 15.97 5.66 -16.08
C THR A 252 16.47 4.22 -16.06
N LYS A 253 15.68 3.29 -16.58
CA LYS A 253 16.03 1.88 -16.74
C LYS A 253 15.57 1.41 -18.11
N ASN A 254 16.46 0.74 -18.86
CA ASN A 254 16.08 0.06 -20.09
C ASN A 254 15.42 -1.28 -19.74
N LEU A 255 14.20 -1.51 -20.22
CA LEU A 255 13.44 -2.75 -20.01
C LEU A 255 13.54 -3.72 -21.19
N ILE A 256 14.22 -3.33 -22.26
CA ILE A 256 14.37 -4.12 -23.49
C ILE A 256 15.84 -4.48 -23.81
N GLU A 257 16.77 -4.09 -22.94
CA GLU A 257 18.18 -4.44 -23.03
C GLU A 257 18.74 -4.58 -21.62
N SER A 258 19.28 -5.76 -21.31
CA SER A 258 19.76 -6.08 -19.97
C SER A 258 21.18 -5.58 -19.72
N GLU A 259 21.40 -5.06 -18.51
CA GLU A 259 22.72 -4.74 -17.96
C GLU A 259 23.34 -5.92 -17.20
N TYR A 260 22.60 -7.02 -17.01
CA TYR A 260 22.92 -8.09 -16.05
C TYR A 260 23.09 -9.45 -16.73
N THR A 261 23.69 -9.46 -17.92
CA THR A 261 23.79 -10.67 -18.77
C THR A 261 24.92 -11.61 -18.35
N THR A 262 25.83 -11.19 -17.47
CA THR A 262 26.88 -12.02 -16.90
C THR A 262 26.92 -11.93 -15.38
N LYS A 263 27.50 -12.95 -14.72
CA LYS A 263 27.65 -12.96 -13.24
C LYS A 263 28.49 -11.78 -12.73
N LYS A 264 29.41 -11.25 -13.55
CA LYS A 264 30.24 -10.09 -13.21
C LYS A 264 29.41 -8.80 -13.12
N ASP A 265 28.29 -8.75 -13.82
CA ASP A 265 27.42 -7.57 -13.88
C ASP A 265 26.48 -7.50 -12.67
N ILE A 266 26.39 -8.56 -11.86
CA ILE A 266 25.56 -8.59 -10.65
C ILE A 266 26.09 -7.54 -9.66
N PRO A 267 25.29 -6.55 -9.24
CA PRO A 267 25.74 -5.50 -8.33
C PRO A 267 26.20 -6.06 -6.97
N GLU A 268 27.17 -5.40 -6.32
CA GLU A 268 27.70 -5.85 -5.02
C GLU A 268 26.60 -5.95 -3.94
N GLN A 269 25.65 -5.01 -3.94
CA GLN A 269 24.48 -5.05 -3.05
C GLN A 269 23.69 -6.34 -3.22
N THR A 270 23.36 -6.68 -4.47
CA THR A 270 22.65 -7.90 -4.83
C THR A 270 23.47 -9.14 -4.47
N GLN A 271 24.77 -9.14 -4.72
CA GLN A 271 25.65 -10.26 -4.33
C GLN A 271 25.57 -10.51 -2.82
N LYS A 272 25.63 -9.46 -2.00
CA LYS A 272 25.57 -9.60 -0.52
C LYS A 272 24.23 -10.11 -0.04
N LEU A 273 23.13 -9.66 -0.64
CA LEU A 273 21.78 -10.04 -0.22
C LEU A 273 21.40 -11.44 -0.73
N PHE A 274 21.55 -11.69 -2.02
CA PHE A 274 20.83 -12.76 -2.71
C PHE A 274 21.69 -14.00 -2.98
N VAL A 275 23.00 -13.85 -3.21
CA VAL A 275 23.89 -15.01 -3.43
C VAL A 275 23.92 -15.96 -2.23
N PRO A 276 23.96 -15.50 -0.96
CA PRO A 276 23.92 -16.40 0.20
C PRO A 276 22.66 -17.27 0.29
N ILE A 277 21.57 -16.87 -0.35
CA ILE A 277 20.32 -17.64 -0.42
C ILE A 277 20.14 -18.36 -1.77
N GLY A 278 21.21 -18.53 -2.54
CA GLY A 278 21.22 -19.27 -3.80
C GLY A 278 20.67 -18.49 -5.01
N GLN A 279 20.47 -17.19 -4.86
CA GLN A 279 19.93 -16.31 -5.90
C GLN A 279 21.06 -15.54 -6.58
N ASP A 280 21.65 -16.16 -7.60
CA ASP A 280 22.82 -15.65 -8.29
C ASP A 280 22.62 -15.60 -9.82
N GLY A 281 21.40 -15.75 -10.33
CA GLY A 281 21.08 -15.85 -11.75
C GLY A 281 21.57 -14.66 -12.59
N VAL A 282 21.55 -14.82 -13.91
CA VAL A 282 21.78 -13.71 -14.86
C VAL A 282 20.48 -13.42 -15.59
N GLU A 283 20.34 -12.20 -16.08
CA GLU A 283 19.17 -11.80 -16.84
C GLU A 283 19.30 -12.16 -18.33
N ARG A 284 18.18 -12.45 -18.99
CA ARG A 284 18.16 -12.63 -20.45
C ARG A 284 18.51 -11.30 -21.15
N LYS A 285 19.20 -11.37 -22.29
CA LYS A 285 19.72 -10.19 -23.00
C LYS A 285 18.64 -9.15 -23.32
N ASP A 286 17.46 -9.60 -23.70
CA ASP A 286 16.35 -8.73 -24.09
C ASP A 286 15.46 -8.31 -22.91
N ALA A 287 15.89 -8.56 -21.67
CA ALA A 287 15.17 -8.24 -20.43
C ALA A 287 13.66 -8.59 -20.53
N TYR A 288 12.76 -7.60 -20.47
CA TYR A 288 11.30 -7.77 -20.51
C TYR A 288 10.68 -7.52 -21.89
N THR A 289 11.45 -7.49 -22.98
CA THR A 289 10.99 -7.12 -24.34
C THR A 289 9.69 -7.82 -24.78
N ASP A 290 9.60 -9.13 -24.56
CA ASP A 290 8.49 -9.97 -25.05
C ASP A 290 7.53 -10.41 -23.93
N GLU A 291 7.43 -9.64 -22.84
CA GLU A 291 6.51 -9.92 -21.74
C GLU A 291 5.52 -8.78 -21.56
N GLY A 292 4.25 -9.13 -21.52
CA GLY A 292 3.19 -8.17 -21.26
C GLY A 292 3.23 -7.77 -19.79
N CYS A 293 3.50 -6.50 -19.54
CA CYS A 293 3.60 -5.90 -18.23
C CYS A 293 2.32 -5.11 -17.91
N PHE A 294 2.03 -4.92 -16.63
CA PHE A 294 0.89 -4.14 -16.18
C PHE A 294 1.21 -3.46 -14.86
N PHE A 295 0.56 -2.33 -14.58
CA PHE A 295 0.77 -1.62 -13.33
C PHE A 295 0.03 -2.26 -12.15
N LYS A 296 0.58 -2.07 -10.94
CA LYS A 296 -0.11 -2.31 -9.67
C LYS A 296 0.02 -1.11 -8.73
N LEU A 297 -0.96 -0.90 -7.86
CA LEU A 297 -1.01 0.23 -6.91
C LEU A 297 -1.80 -0.15 -5.66
N GLY A 298 -1.28 0.15 -4.46
CA GLY A 298 -2.00 -0.09 -3.22
C GLY A 298 -1.08 -0.28 -2.01
N ALA A 299 -1.42 -1.25 -1.16
CA ALA A 299 -0.61 -1.67 -0.01
C ALA A 299 -0.27 -3.16 -0.14
N TYR A 300 0.92 -3.46 -0.67
CA TYR A 300 1.47 -4.81 -0.71
C TYR A 300 2.48 -4.97 0.44
N ASN A 301 2.07 -5.65 1.52
CA ASN A 301 2.82 -5.69 2.77
C ASN A 301 3.97 -6.69 2.67
N GLN A 302 5.20 -6.20 2.80
CA GLN A 302 6.40 -7.02 2.66
C GLN A 302 6.79 -7.74 3.94
N THR A 303 6.18 -7.36 5.07
CA THR A 303 6.39 -8.00 6.36
C THR A 303 5.43 -9.18 6.53
N ASN A 304 5.96 -10.36 6.85
CA ASN A 304 5.18 -11.59 7.05
C ASN A 304 5.70 -12.41 8.23
N GLY A 305 4.93 -13.43 8.65
CA GLY A 305 5.27 -14.32 9.76
C GLY A 305 6.19 -15.49 9.43
N LYS A 306 6.72 -15.58 8.20
CA LYS A 306 7.60 -16.70 7.83
C LYS A 306 8.95 -16.56 8.52
N SER A 307 9.57 -17.68 8.87
CA SER A 307 10.82 -17.69 9.64
C SER A 307 11.99 -17.08 8.85
N PRO A 308 12.78 -16.15 9.45
CA PRO A 308 14.01 -15.62 8.84
C PRO A 308 15.05 -16.69 8.46
N GLU A 309 15.01 -17.87 9.10
CA GLU A 309 15.88 -19.00 8.76
C GLU A 309 15.56 -19.62 7.39
N VAL A 310 14.33 -19.43 6.90
CA VAL A 310 13.93 -19.86 5.55
C VAL A 310 14.47 -18.91 4.49
N ASN A 311 14.43 -17.60 4.75
CA ASN A 311 14.92 -16.59 3.83
C ASN A 311 15.20 -15.27 4.56
N LYS A 312 16.48 -14.87 4.63
CA LYS A 312 16.90 -13.65 5.33
C LYS A 312 16.55 -12.35 4.63
N ASN A 313 16.04 -12.37 3.40
CA ASN A 313 15.65 -11.15 2.70
C ASN A 313 14.14 -10.92 2.76
N TRP A 314 13.34 -11.99 2.75
CA TRP A 314 11.89 -11.91 2.51
C TRP A 314 11.01 -12.51 3.62
N CYS A 315 11.56 -13.25 4.58
CA CYS A 315 10.77 -13.89 5.64
C CYS A 315 11.02 -13.18 6.98
N SER A 316 10.11 -12.29 7.38
CA SER A 316 10.35 -11.34 8.47
C SER A 316 10.17 -11.89 9.88
N GLY A 317 9.54 -13.05 10.06
CA GLY A 317 9.25 -13.60 11.39
C GLY A 317 8.39 -12.68 12.27
N ALA A 318 7.54 -11.86 11.65
CA ALA A 318 6.70 -10.91 12.36
C ALA A 318 5.51 -11.59 13.06
N GLU A 319 4.93 -10.91 14.05
CA GLU A 319 3.69 -11.33 14.69
C GLU A 319 2.54 -11.28 13.68
N THR A 320 1.70 -12.32 13.71
CA THR A 320 0.58 -12.52 12.78
C THR A 320 -0.72 -12.89 13.47
N HIS A 321 -0.69 -13.18 14.77
CA HIS A 321 -1.82 -13.67 15.55
C HIS A 321 -2.54 -14.85 14.89
N ASN A 322 -1.78 -15.75 14.26
CA ASN A 322 -2.31 -16.86 13.46
C ASN A 322 -3.29 -16.40 12.38
N GLY A 323 -3.01 -15.27 11.72
CA GLY A 323 -3.84 -14.70 10.65
C GLY A 323 -5.06 -13.91 11.15
N ASN A 324 -5.21 -13.66 12.46
CA ASN A 324 -6.31 -12.86 12.96
C ASN A 324 -6.11 -11.37 12.61
N VAL A 325 -6.83 -10.89 11.59
CA VAL A 325 -6.71 -9.51 11.07
C VAL A 325 -7.00 -8.46 12.14
N GLY A 326 -8.06 -8.63 12.92
CA GLY A 326 -8.46 -7.66 13.96
C GLY A 326 -7.39 -7.49 15.04
N LYS A 327 -6.73 -8.58 15.48
CA LYS A 327 -5.63 -8.51 16.45
C LYS A 327 -4.39 -7.87 15.87
N GLN A 328 -4.01 -8.23 14.64
CA GLN A 328 -2.89 -7.61 13.93
C GLN A 328 -3.09 -6.10 13.75
N TYR A 329 -4.32 -5.66 13.48
CA TYR A 329 -4.65 -4.23 13.39
C TYR A 329 -4.60 -3.54 14.75
N ALA A 330 -5.03 -4.22 15.82
CA ALA A 330 -5.06 -3.66 17.16
C ALA A 330 -3.65 -3.35 17.72
N ASP A 331 -2.61 -4.05 17.27
CA ASP A 331 -1.24 -3.89 17.76
C ASP A 331 -0.21 -3.49 16.68
N GLY A 332 -0.67 -3.01 15.51
CA GLY A 332 0.17 -2.36 14.52
C GLY A 332 0.87 -3.29 13.52
N ASN A 333 0.50 -4.56 13.45
CA ASN A 333 1.07 -5.58 12.56
C ASN A 333 0.43 -5.59 11.16
N TYR A 334 0.48 -4.45 10.48
CA TYR A 334 -0.09 -4.24 9.15
C TYR A 334 0.57 -3.08 8.40
N ALA A 335 0.38 -3.02 7.09
CA ALA A 335 0.68 -1.84 6.29
C ALA A 335 -0.60 -1.05 5.99
N GLU A 336 -0.52 0.29 5.98
CA GLU A 336 -1.62 1.17 5.60
C GLU A 336 -1.11 2.33 4.75
N VAL A 337 -1.70 2.50 3.57
CA VAL A 337 -1.29 3.47 2.56
C VAL A 337 -2.50 4.25 2.09
N TRP A 338 -2.40 5.58 2.08
CA TRP A 338 -3.48 6.47 1.68
C TRP A 338 -3.11 7.18 0.38
N PHE A 339 -3.96 7.05 -0.63
CA PHE A 339 -3.80 7.72 -1.92
C PHE A 339 -4.76 8.91 -2.02
N LYS A 340 -4.20 10.07 -2.36
CA LYS A 340 -4.92 11.32 -2.59
C LYS A 340 -5.38 11.45 -4.03
N SER A 341 -4.48 11.07 -4.94
CA SER A 341 -4.71 11.10 -6.38
C SER A 341 -3.88 10.01 -7.04
N ALA A 342 -4.40 9.50 -8.15
CA ALA A 342 -3.66 8.67 -9.07
C ALA A 342 -4.27 8.82 -10.47
N SER A 343 -3.46 8.58 -11.50
CA SER A 343 -3.94 8.55 -12.88
C SER A 343 -3.16 7.52 -13.68
N ILE A 344 -3.80 7.03 -14.74
CA ILE A 344 -3.19 6.09 -15.67
C ILE A 344 -3.38 6.60 -17.10
N SER A 345 -2.34 6.49 -17.91
CA SER A 345 -2.42 6.57 -19.36
C SER A 345 -2.11 5.18 -19.90
N VAL A 346 -3.03 4.64 -20.70
CA VAL A 346 -2.97 3.28 -21.24
C VAL A 346 -2.69 3.38 -22.73
N SER A 347 -1.66 2.69 -23.21
CA SER A 347 -1.34 2.64 -24.64
C SER A 347 -2.49 2.04 -25.46
N GLU A 348 -2.68 2.53 -26.68
CA GLU A 348 -3.62 1.95 -27.64
C GLU A 348 -3.24 0.50 -28.02
N THR A 349 -1.97 0.14 -27.87
CA THR A 349 -1.45 -1.21 -28.11
C THR A 349 -1.67 -2.15 -26.92
N ALA A 350 -2.18 -1.65 -25.79
CA ALA A 350 -2.44 -2.46 -24.61
C ALA A 350 -3.58 -3.47 -24.87
N VAL A 351 -3.33 -4.72 -24.50
CA VAL A 351 -4.23 -5.86 -24.71
C VAL A 351 -4.86 -6.30 -23.40
N SER A 352 -5.89 -7.16 -23.50
CA SER A 352 -6.51 -7.75 -22.31
C SER A 352 -5.50 -8.53 -21.48
N ASN A 353 -5.54 -8.37 -20.15
CA ASN A 353 -4.76 -9.17 -19.21
C ASN A 353 -5.59 -10.32 -18.59
N GLU A 354 -6.72 -10.68 -19.19
CA GLU A 354 -7.65 -11.67 -18.61
C GLU A 354 -7.03 -13.04 -18.38
N GLY A 355 -6.10 -13.46 -19.23
CA GLY A 355 -5.38 -14.74 -19.07
C GLY A 355 -4.56 -14.81 -17.78
N TYR A 356 -3.95 -13.70 -17.34
CA TYR A 356 -3.23 -13.62 -16.07
C TYR A 356 -4.19 -13.77 -14.89
N PHE A 357 -5.31 -13.02 -14.92
CA PHE A 357 -6.32 -13.08 -13.88
C PHE A 357 -6.95 -14.47 -13.80
N THR A 358 -7.34 -15.08 -14.92
CA THR A 358 -7.92 -16.44 -14.93
C THR A 358 -6.97 -17.50 -14.37
N LYS A 359 -5.66 -17.30 -14.48
CA LYS A 359 -4.65 -18.22 -13.95
C LYS A 359 -4.42 -18.04 -12.45
N ASN A 360 -4.47 -16.80 -11.96
CA ASN A 360 -4.01 -16.44 -10.63
C ASN A 360 -5.13 -16.15 -9.63
N ASP A 361 -6.34 -15.86 -10.11
CA ASP A 361 -7.57 -15.62 -9.37
C ASP A 361 -8.43 -16.88 -9.29
#